data_AF-A0A913ZKQ0-F1
#
_entry.id   AF-A0A913ZKQ0-F1
#
_cell.length_a   1.000
_cell.length_b   1.000
_cell.length_c   1.000
_cell.angle_alpha   90.00
_cell.angle_beta   90.00
_cell.angle_gamma   90.00
#
_symmetry.space_group_name_H-M   'P 1'
#
loop_
_entity.id
_entity.type
_entity.pdbx_description
1 polymer ?
#
loop_
_entity_poly.entity_id
_entity_poly.type
_entity_poly.pdbx_seq_one_letter_code
_entity_poly.pdbx_strand_id
1 'polypeptide(L)'
;MSSPTCEDEGLPSWAQSWNIPFKSMMIGVKVLGKGHFGEVRDGAVLVGGEISKAAIKTLKANASDNDRQNFMEEFRTLTKIGQHPNVVSILGACHNDDILYVALEFMPNGDLRTYT
;
A
#
# COMPACT_ATOMS: atom_id res chain seq x y z
N MET A 1 -20.51 10.06 -29.75
CA MET A 1 -19.94 8.73 -29.46
C MET A 1 -18.46 8.92 -29.26
N SER A 2 -18.04 9.06 -28.02
CA SER A 2 -16.62 9.11 -27.66
C SER A 2 -16.50 8.21 -26.44
N SER A 3 -16.23 6.93 -26.66
CA SER A 3 -15.80 6.04 -25.60
C SER A 3 -14.50 6.59 -25.03
N PRO A 4 -14.37 6.82 -23.72
CA PRO A 4 -13.05 7.07 -23.19
C PRO A 4 -12.29 5.74 -23.25
N THR A 5 -11.11 5.86 -23.84
CA THR A 5 -10.06 4.86 -23.96
C THR A 5 -9.73 4.24 -22.61
N CYS A 6 -9.37 2.95 -22.63
CA CYS A 6 -8.56 2.26 -21.63
C CYS A 6 -7.62 3.24 -20.91
N GLU A 7 -7.99 3.69 -19.71
CA GLU A 7 -7.16 4.59 -18.91
C GLU A 7 -6.12 3.71 -18.21
N ASP A 8 -4.85 4.01 -18.47
CA ASP A 8 -3.66 3.49 -17.77
C ASP A 8 -3.99 3.08 -16.31
N GLU A 9 -3.65 1.84 -15.94
CA GLU A 9 -3.83 1.17 -14.63
C GLU A 9 -3.17 1.93 -13.46
N GLY A 10 -3.65 3.14 -13.18
CA GLY A 10 -3.14 4.07 -12.20
C GLY A 10 -3.97 4.09 -10.92
N LEU A 11 -3.42 4.69 -9.87
CA LEU A 11 -4.19 4.98 -8.67
C LEU A 11 -5.33 5.97 -8.99
N PRO A 12 -6.47 5.89 -8.27
CA PRO A 12 -7.55 6.85 -8.45
C PRO A 12 -7.09 8.29 -8.18
N SER A 13 -7.81 9.27 -8.73
CA SER A 13 -7.43 10.69 -8.67
C SER A 13 -7.11 11.21 -7.26
N TRP A 14 -7.83 10.73 -6.25
CA TRP A 14 -7.63 11.10 -4.84
C TRP A 14 -6.34 10.53 -4.21
N ALA A 15 -5.65 9.59 -4.88
CA ALA A 15 -4.43 8.94 -4.42
C ALA A 15 -3.20 9.23 -5.29
N GLN A 16 -3.33 10.05 -6.34
CA GLN A 16 -2.24 10.27 -7.31
C GLN A 16 -0.93 10.77 -6.69
N SER A 17 -0.99 11.53 -5.59
CA SER A 17 0.20 12.00 -4.87
C SER A 17 1.06 10.88 -4.30
N TRP A 18 0.48 9.69 -4.11
CA TRP A 18 1.16 8.52 -3.59
C TRP A 18 1.59 7.54 -4.68
N ASN A 19 1.30 7.82 -5.95
CA ASN A 19 1.61 6.92 -7.04
C ASN A 19 3.14 6.82 -7.23
N ILE A 20 3.69 5.62 -7.06
CA ILE A 20 5.10 5.32 -7.34
C ILE A 20 5.22 4.24 -8.41
N PRO A 21 6.31 4.20 -9.19
CA PRO A 21 6.56 3.07 -10.07
C PRO A 21 6.71 1.76 -9.27
N PHE A 22 6.10 0.66 -9.71
CA PHE A 22 6.27 -0.64 -9.04
C PHE A 22 7.74 -1.07 -8.94
N LYS A 23 8.57 -0.73 -9.94
CA LYS A 23 10.04 -0.94 -9.92
C LYS A 23 10.76 -0.23 -8.77
N SER A 24 10.15 0.81 -8.19
CA SER A 24 10.68 1.53 -7.03
C SER A 24 10.29 0.85 -5.72
N MET A 25 9.47 -0.21 -5.75
CA MET A 25 9.04 -0.97 -4.59
C MET A 25 9.74 -2.33 -4.56
N MET A 26 10.45 -2.60 -3.47
CA MET A 26 11.08 -3.88 -3.19
C MET A 26 10.28 -4.61 -2.13
N ILE A 27 9.66 -5.73 -2.51
CA ILE A 27 8.84 -6.55 -1.61
C ILE A 27 9.71 -7.67 -1.06
N GLY A 28 9.87 -7.71 0.26
CA GLY A 28 10.59 -8.75 0.95
C GLY A 28 9.79 -10.04 1.12
N VAL A 29 10.50 -11.10 1.50
CA VAL A 29 9.91 -12.44 1.70
C VAL A 29 9.29 -12.58 3.09
N LYS A 30 9.67 -11.75 4.06
CA LYS A 30 9.25 -11.89 5.46
C LYS A 30 7.87 -11.25 5.63
N VAL A 31 6.91 -12.07 6.05
CA VAL A 31 5.59 -11.58 6.45
C VAL A 31 5.70 -10.95 7.85
N LEU A 32 5.37 -9.66 7.94
CA LEU A 32 5.30 -8.90 9.20
C LEU A 32 3.97 -9.13 9.91
N GLY A 33 2.89 -9.34 9.15
CA GLY A 33 1.56 -9.57 9.71
C GLY A 33 0.59 -10.10 8.67
N LYS A 34 -0.44 -10.81 9.13
CA LYS A 34 -1.56 -11.25 8.31
C LYS A 34 -2.83 -10.62 8.87
N GLY A 35 -3.48 -9.81 8.06
CA GLY A 35 -4.71 -9.13 8.41
C GLY A 35 -5.94 -9.82 7.82
N HIS A 36 -7.09 -9.19 8.03
CA HIS A 36 -8.36 -9.61 7.45
C HIS A 36 -8.35 -9.57 5.92
N PHE A 37 -7.73 -8.54 5.33
CA PHE A 37 -7.74 -8.29 3.88
C PHE A 37 -6.59 -8.96 3.13
N GLY A 38 -5.49 -9.27 3.82
CA GLY A 38 -4.28 -9.75 3.14
C GLY A 38 -3.11 -9.94 4.07
N GLU A 39 -1.91 -9.62 3.57
CA GLU A 39 -0.68 -9.72 4.33
C GLU A 39 0.17 -8.46 4.19
N VAL A 40 0.97 -8.22 5.23
CA VAL A 40 1.96 -7.16 5.29
C VAL A 40 3.32 -7.83 5.27
N ARG A 41 4.16 -7.42 4.33
CA ARG A 41 5.53 -7.92 4.16
C ARG A 41 6.52 -6.82 4.50
N ASP A 42 7.73 -7.21 4.87
CA ASP A 42 8.84 -6.28 4.89
C ASP A 42 9.17 -5.82 3.47
N GLY A 43 9.81 -4.67 3.35
CA GLY A 43 10.19 -4.14 2.06
C GLY A 43 10.88 -2.80 2.16
N ALA A 44 11.05 -2.18 1.01
CA ALA A 44 11.59 -0.84 0.90
C ALA A 44 11.02 -0.15 -0.34
N VAL A 45 11.02 1.18 -0.32
CA VAL A 45 10.63 2.02 -1.45
C VAL A 45 11.71 3.04 -1.77
N LEU A 46 11.95 3.28 -3.06
CA LEU A 46 12.79 4.34 -3.57
C LEU A 46 11.93 5.57 -3.87
N VAL A 47 12.01 6.58 -3.00
CA VAL A 47 11.25 7.83 -3.12
C VAL A 47 12.23 9.00 -3.05
N GLY A 48 12.17 9.93 -4.01
CA GLY A 48 13.06 11.09 -4.02
C GLY A 48 14.56 10.77 -4.18
N GLY A 49 14.90 9.55 -4.62
CA GLY A 49 16.28 9.08 -4.73
C GLY A 49 16.84 8.41 -3.46
N GLU A 50 16.04 8.29 -2.41
CA GLU A 50 16.42 7.63 -1.15
C GLU A 50 15.63 6.33 -0.96
N ILE A 51 16.30 5.31 -0.42
CA ILE A 51 15.66 4.02 -0.09
C ILE A 51 15.19 4.06 1.36
N SER A 52 13.88 3.97 1.55
CA SER A 52 13.25 3.92 2.87
C SER A 52 12.68 2.54 3.15
N LYS A 53 12.89 2.01 4.36
CA LYS A 53 12.23 0.77 4.81
C LYS A 53 10.73 0.97 4.87
N ALA A 54 9.99 -0.03 4.42
CA ALA A 54 8.55 0.02 4.34
C ALA A 54 7.90 -1.28 4.80
N ALA A 55 6.65 -1.17 5.24
CA ALA A 55 5.73 -2.29 5.37
C ALA A 55 4.83 -2.32 4.12
N ILE A 56 4.94 -3.37 3.31
CA ILE A 56 4.18 -3.48 2.05
C ILE A 56 2.92 -4.29 2.32
N LYS A 57 1.77 -3.63 2.22
CA LYS A 57 0.46 -4.26 2.36
C LYS A 57 -0.09 -4.61 0.98
N THR A 58 -0.55 -5.86 0.85
CA THR A 58 -1.17 -6.36 -0.38
C THR A 58 -2.23 -7.41 -0.05
N LEU A 59 -3.13 -7.65 -1.00
CA LEU A 59 -4.16 -8.70 -0.91
C LEU A 59 -3.56 -10.07 -1.22
N LYS A 60 -4.21 -11.14 -0.72
CA LYS A 60 -3.88 -12.50 -1.12
C LYS A 60 -4.39 -12.75 -2.55
N ALA A 61 -3.77 -13.68 -3.26
CA ALA A 61 -4.13 -14.02 -4.65
C ALA A 61 -5.61 -14.43 -4.84
N ASN A 62 -6.27 -14.92 -3.79
CA ASN A 62 -7.66 -15.36 -3.79
C ASN A 62 -8.62 -14.39 -3.04
N ALA A 63 -8.24 -13.11 -2.90
CA ALA A 63 -9.08 -12.11 -2.26
C ALA A 63 -10.41 -11.92 -3.00
N SER A 64 -11.51 -11.81 -2.25
CA SER A 64 -12.83 -11.54 -2.81
C SER A 64 -12.98 -10.08 -3.24
N ASP A 65 -13.99 -9.76 -4.06
CA ASP A 65 -14.31 -8.37 -4.42
C ASP A 65 -14.60 -7.49 -3.19
N ASN A 66 -15.15 -8.08 -2.13
CA ASN A 66 -15.37 -7.40 -0.86
C ASN A 66 -14.03 -7.08 -0.17
N ASP A 67 -13.06 -8.00 -0.18
CA ASP A 67 -11.72 -7.75 0.38
C ASP A 67 -10.99 -6.65 -0.40
N ARG A 68 -11.14 -6.64 -1.74
CA ARG A 68 -10.61 -5.59 -2.61
C ARG A 68 -11.21 -4.22 -2.27
N GLN A 69 -12.53 -4.14 -2.12
CA GLN A 69 -13.23 -2.91 -1.75
C GLN A 69 -12.80 -2.41 -0.36
N ASN A 70 -12.79 -3.29 0.64
CA ASN A 70 -12.38 -2.92 2.00
C ASN A 70 -10.94 -2.41 2.04
N PHE A 71 -10.02 -3.04 1.31
CA PHE A 71 -8.64 -2.59 1.25
C PHE A 71 -8.50 -1.23 0.55
N MET A 72 -9.27 -0.99 -0.51
CA MET A 72 -9.35 0.33 -1.16
C MET A 72 -9.90 1.40 -0.21
N GLU A 73 -10.88 1.07 0.63
CA GLU A 73 -11.44 1.99 1.62
C GLU A 73 -10.46 2.32 2.75
N GLU A 74 -9.69 1.33 3.23
CA GLU A 74 -8.60 1.57 4.18
C GLU A 74 -7.55 2.50 3.58
N PHE A 75 -7.13 2.23 2.35
CA PHE A 75 -6.17 3.08 1.64
C PHE A 75 -6.71 4.51 1.51
N ARG A 76 -7.97 4.67 1.09
CA ARG A 76 -8.65 5.98 1.00
C ARG A 76 -8.75 6.71 2.34
N THR A 77 -8.88 5.97 3.42
CA THR A 77 -8.95 6.54 4.77
C THR A 77 -7.59 7.09 5.18
N LEU A 78 -6.52 6.32 4.97
CA LEU A 78 -5.15 6.77 5.23
C LEU A 78 -4.76 8.00 4.38
N THR A 79 -5.15 8.04 3.10
CA THR A 79 -4.88 9.23 2.26
C THR A 79 -5.57 10.49 2.78
N LYS A 80 -6.76 10.36 3.39
CA LYS A 80 -7.50 11.50 3.97
C LYS A 80 -6.89 11.99 5.28
N ILE A 81 -6.36 11.08 6.09
CA ILE A 81 -5.68 11.43 7.35
C ILE A 81 -4.38 12.19 7.04
N GLY A 82 -3.64 11.74 6.01
CA GLY A 82 -2.35 12.31 5.67
C GLY A 82 -1.28 11.94 6.70
N GLN A 83 -0.28 12.80 6.86
CA GLN A 83 0.82 12.57 7.78
C GLN A 83 0.46 13.04 9.20
N HIS A 84 0.63 12.16 10.19
CA HIS A 84 0.38 12.48 11.58
C HIS A 84 1.33 11.67 12.48
N PRO A 85 1.91 12.24 13.56
CA PRO A 85 2.95 11.58 14.36
C PRO A 85 2.52 10.25 15.01
N ASN A 86 1.22 10.07 15.23
CA ASN A 86 0.65 8.87 15.88
C ASN A 86 -0.13 7.96 14.91
N VAL A 87 -0.05 8.21 13.60
CA VAL A 87 -0.70 7.37 12.58
C VAL A 87 0.34 6.99 11.55
N VAL A 88 0.38 5.72 11.16
CA VAL A 88 1.29 5.26 10.11
C VAL A 88 1.04 6.03 8.81
N SER A 89 2.10 6.57 8.20
CA SER A 89 1.98 7.30 6.95
C SER A 89 2.13 6.37 5.76
N ILE A 90 1.47 6.72 4.65
CA ILE A 90 1.75 6.14 3.34
C ILE A 90 3.11 6.68 2.88
N LEU A 91 3.92 5.82 2.26
CA LEU A 91 5.14 6.21 1.56
C LEU A 91 4.96 6.19 0.05
N GLY A 92 4.09 5.31 -0.43
CA GLY A 92 3.69 5.21 -1.82
C GLY A 92 2.74 4.05 -2.05
N ALA A 93 2.11 4.01 -3.21
CA ALA A 93 1.24 2.94 -3.65
C ALA A 93 1.35 2.77 -5.16
N CYS A 94 1.02 1.58 -5.65
CA CYS A 94 1.04 1.26 -7.07
C CYS A 94 0.18 0.02 -7.36
N HIS A 95 -0.30 -0.08 -8.59
CA HIS A 95 -0.83 -1.32 -9.14
C HIS A 95 0.27 -2.07 -9.89
N ASN A 96 0.28 -3.40 -9.77
CA ASN A 96 1.02 -4.30 -10.65
C ASN A 96 0.17 -5.56 -10.88
N ASP A 97 -0.09 -5.90 -12.14
CA ASP A 97 -0.96 -7.01 -12.54
C ASP A 97 -2.31 -7.00 -11.81
N ASP A 98 -3.00 -5.86 -11.83
CA ASP A 98 -4.29 -5.60 -11.16
C ASP A 98 -4.29 -5.80 -9.63
N ILE A 99 -3.10 -5.85 -9.00
CA ILE A 99 -2.96 -5.97 -7.55
C ILE A 99 -2.47 -4.63 -6.99
N LEU A 100 -3.19 -4.11 -6.00
CA LEU A 100 -2.77 -2.93 -5.25
C LEU A 100 -1.70 -3.28 -4.22
N TYR A 101 -0.64 -2.49 -4.22
CA TYR A 101 0.40 -2.49 -3.21
C TYR A 101 0.43 -1.13 -2.53
N VAL A 102 0.40 -1.13 -1.20
CA VAL A 102 0.52 0.09 -0.39
C VAL A 102 1.74 -0.03 0.49
N ALA A 103 2.72 0.84 0.28
CA ALA A 103 3.88 0.99 1.14
C ALA A 103 3.55 1.95 2.29
N LEU A 104 3.72 1.46 3.50
CA LEU A 104 3.54 2.22 4.74
C LEU A 104 4.88 2.38 5.45
N GLU A 105 4.98 3.41 6.29
CA GLU A 105 6.12 3.57 7.19
C GLU A 105 6.35 2.30 8.03
N PHE A 106 7.60 1.83 8.04
CA PHE A 106 7.96 0.65 8.81
C PHE A 106 8.03 0.98 10.30
N MET A 107 7.24 0.26 11.10
CA MET A 107 7.23 0.36 12.56
C MET A 107 8.14 -0.71 13.17
N PRO A 108 9.35 -0.37 13.69
CA PRO A 108 10.33 -1.35 14.12
C PRO A 108 9.87 -2.20 15.31
N ASN A 109 8.99 -1.65 16.13
CA ASN A 109 8.46 -2.28 17.33
C ASN A 109 7.18 -3.10 17.07
N GLY A 110 6.71 -3.16 15.83
CA GLY A 110 5.57 -3.99 15.44
C GLY A 110 4.24 -3.56 16.08
N ASP A 111 3.39 -4.54 16.36
CA ASP A 111 2.04 -4.35 16.88
C ASP A 111 2.05 -4.04 18.39
N LEU A 112 1.32 -2.98 18.78
CA LEU A 112 1.19 -2.52 20.17
C LEU A 112 0.63 -3.58 21.14
N ARG A 113 -0.18 -4.53 20.67
CA ARG A 113 -0.74 -5.61 21.49
C ARG A 113 0.28 -6.69 21.84
N THR A 114 1.29 -6.87 20.99
CA THR A 114 2.37 -7.86 21.18
C THR A 114 3.64 -7.25 21.74
N TYR A 115 3.66 -5.93 21.95
CA TYR A 115 4.77 -5.22 22.56
C TYR A 115 4.85 -5.58 24.05
N THR A 116 5.77 -6.48 24.41
CA THR A 116 6.02 -6.97 25.78
C THR A 116 7.50 -6.88 26.09
#